data_AF-A0A1H1YCE6-F1
#
_entry.id   AF-A0A1H1YCE6-F1
#
_cell.length_a   1.000
_cell.length_b   1.000
_cell.length_c   1.000
_cell.angle_alpha   90.00
_cell.angle_beta   90.00
_cell.angle_gamma   90.00
#
_symmetry.space_group_name_H-M   'P 1'
#
loop_
_entity.id
_entity.type
_entity.pdbx_description
1 polymer ?
#
loop_
_entity_poly.entity_id
_entity_poly.type
_entity_poly.pdbx_seq_one_letter_code
_entity_poly.pdbx_strand_id
1 'polypeptide(L)'
;MSCYSRKNLLDYQEKHPELIRSGKAAHRLGIGAHRLSVPLHSRGVPRERKDVISEEVASSLRIVQAEPDRLVLCLQYPSDPDSEFTPASETLELAICIQTLNANGAWVSHIRVIRLNPRGEGRFPALAPQSVTEHPPLLLVETHLLELADHAHQD
;
A
#
# COMPACT_ATOMS: atom_id res chain seq x y z
N MET A 1 -11.13 -13.30 11.85
CA MET A 1 -10.45 -12.47 12.88
C MET A 1 -10.08 -11.16 12.23
N SER A 2 -10.41 -10.05 12.90
CA SER A 2 -10.61 -8.75 12.28
C SER A 2 -9.28 -8.08 11.90
N CYS A 3 -9.03 -8.00 10.60
CA CYS A 3 -8.27 -6.91 9.99
C CYS A 3 -8.85 -5.58 10.52
N TYR A 4 -8.02 -4.55 10.73
CA TYR A 4 -8.40 -3.25 11.28
C TYR A 4 -9.87 -2.90 11.01
N SER A 5 -10.67 -2.95 12.08
CA SER A 5 -12.12 -2.90 12.02
C SER A 5 -12.56 -1.62 11.32
N ARG A 6 -13.57 -1.72 10.46
CA ARG A 6 -14.34 -0.59 9.91
C ARG A 6 -14.63 0.51 10.94
N LYS A 7 -14.70 0.15 12.24
CA LYS A 7 -14.76 1.07 13.38
C LYS A 7 -13.58 2.02 13.51
N ASN A 8 -12.33 1.60 13.36
CA ASN A 8 -11.18 2.50 13.56
C ASN A 8 -11.13 3.60 12.47
N LEU A 9 -11.62 3.27 11.26
CA LEU A 9 -11.80 4.24 10.18
C LEU A 9 -12.93 5.24 10.50
N LEU A 10 -14.02 4.77 11.10
CA LEU A 10 -15.16 5.60 11.53
C LEU A 10 -14.81 6.49 12.74
N ASP A 11 -14.08 5.96 13.72
CA ASP A 11 -13.65 6.70 14.92
C ASP A 11 -12.66 7.81 14.58
N TYR A 12 -11.77 7.61 13.60
CA TYR A 12 -10.89 8.66 13.09
C TYR A 12 -11.69 9.74 12.31
N GLN A 13 -12.73 9.33 11.56
CA GLN A 13 -13.63 10.24 10.85
C GLN A 13 -14.43 11.15 11.79
N GLU A 14 -14.81 10.66 12.97
CA GLU A 14 -15.52 11.45 14.00
C GLU A 14 -14.59 12.43 14.72
N LYS A 15 -13.30 12.08 14.85
CA LYS A 15 -12.30 12.90 15.55
C LYS A 15 -11.72 14.06 14.72
N HIS A 16 -11.82 14.01 13.39
CA HIS A 16 -11.22 15.00 12.49
C HIS A 16 -12.21 15.61 11.46
N PRO A 17 -13.33 16.24 11.91
CA PRO A 17 -14.33 16.84 11.02
C PRO A 17 -13.82 18.06 10.22
N GLU A 18 -12.71 18.66 10.62
CA GLU A 18 -12.02 19.77 9.94
C GLU A 18 -11.44 19.39 8.57
N LEU A 19 -11.03 18.12 8.41
CA LEU A 19 -10.60 17.59 7.11
C LEU A 19 -11.79 17.46 6.14
N ILE A 20 -13.02 17.35 6.66
CA ILE A 20 -14.25 17.29 5.86
C ILE A 20 -14.75 18.70 5.50
N ARG A 21 -14.51 19.69 6.36
CA ARG A 21 -15.05 21.06 6.24
C ARG A 21 -14.22 22.04 5.42
N SER A 22 -12.96 21.75 5.10
CA SER A 22 -12.09 22.66 4.35
C SER A 22 -12.18 22.52 2.82
N GLY A 23 -13.05 21.66 2.29
CA GLY A 23 -13.16 21.42 0.84
C GLY A 23 -11.89 20.78 0.22
N LYS A 24 -11.01 20.22 1.04
CA LYS A 24 -9.67 19.76 0.66
C LYS A 24 -9.59 18.24 0.79
N ALA A 25 -9.41 17.57 -0.35
CA ALA A 25 -9.32 16.12 -0.58
C ALA A 25 -10.66 15.34 -0.62
N ALA A 26 -11.30 15.36 -1.80
CA ALA A 26 -12.35 14.40 -2.19
C ALA A 26 -11.83 12.95 -2.34
N HIS A 27 -10.53 12.75 -2.21
CA HIS A 27 -9.85 11.47 -2.38
C HIS A 27 -8.99 11.12 -1.16
N ARG A 28 -8.93 9.84 -0.82
CA ARG A 28 -8.04 9.28 0.20
C ARG A 28 -7.31 8.07 -0.36
N LEU A 29 -6.07 7.88 0.07
CA LEU A 29 -5.23 6.76 -0.30
C LEU A 29 -5.11 5.79 0.87
N GLY A 30 -5.30 4.50 0.62
CA GLY A 30 -4.96 3.42 1.53
C GLY A 30 -3.98 2.46 0.87
N ILE A 31 -3.03 1.94 1.64
CA ILE A 31 -2.01 1.01 1.17
C ILE A 31 -1.98 -0.21 2.09
N GLY A 32 -1.89 -1.40 1.51
CA GLY A 32 -1.63 -2.63 2.23
C GLY A 32 -0.62 -3.47 1.48
N ALA A 33 0.16 -4.28 2.17
CA ALA A 33 1.17 -5.11 1.52
C ALA A 33 1.33 -6.50 2.14
N HIS A 34 1.51 -7.49 1.27
CA HIS A 34 2.08 -8.78 1.64
C HIS A 34 3.44 -9.00 0.96
N ARG A 35 4.36 -9.62 1.68
CA ARG A 35 5.55 -10.27 1.11
C ARG A 35 5.27 -11.76 0.99
N LEU A 36 5.34 -12.26 -0.23
CA LEU A 36 5.35 -13.69 -0.54
C LEU A 36 6.80 -14.10 -0.78
N SER A 37 7.34 -14.99 0.06
CA SER A 37 8.72 -15.46 -0.06
C SER A 37 8.77 -16.99 -0.08
N VAL A 38 9.63 -17.53 -0.95
CA VAL A 38 9.92 -18.98 -0.98
C VAL A 38 11.35 -19.17 -0.49
N PRO A 39 11.57 -19.88 0.64
CA PRO A 39 12.90 -20.06 1.18
C PRO A 39 13.75 -21.01 0.31
N LEU A 40 15.06 -20.74 0.21
CA LEU A 40 16.00 -21.52 -0.60
C LEU A 40 16.30 -22.92 -0.02
N HIS A 41 16.21 -23.08 1.30
CA HIS A 41 16.64 -24.30 2.01
C HIS A 41 15.53 -24.94 2.85
N SER A 42 14.32 -25.13 2.30
CA SER A 42 13.33 -25.95 2.99
C SER A 42 13.74 -27.42 2.92
N ARG A 43 14.16 -28.03 4.04
CA ARG A 43 14.17 -29.51 4.16
C ARG A 43 12.72 -29.99 4.17
N GLY A 44 12.12 -30.14 2.98
CA GLY A 44 10.71 -30.47 2.77
C GLY A 44 10.10 -29.73 1.57
N VAL A 45 8.79 -29.89 1.37
CA VAL A 45 8.05 -29.18 0.31
C VAL A 45 8.19 -27.67 0.53
N PRO A 46 8.73 -26.90 -0.44
CA PRO A 46 8.81 -25.45 -0.32
C PRO A 46 7.43 -24.86 -0.07
N ARG A 47 7.26 -24.22 1.10
CA ARG A 47 6.04 -23.50 1.44
C ARG A 47 6.30 -22.02 1.28
N GLU A 48 5.46 -21.38 0.48
CA GLU A 48 5.41 -19.93 0.40
C GLU A 48 5.08 -19.38 1.80
N ARG A 49 5.93 -18.47 2.27
CA ARG A 49 5.70 -17.67 3.47
C ARG A 49 5.04 -16.36 3.05
N LYS A 50 3.98 -15.99 3.75
CA LYS A 50 3.22 -14.76 3.53
C LYS A 50 3.31 -13.89 4.78
N ASP A 51 4.00 -12.77 4.66
CA ASP A 51 4.16 -11.78 5.73
C ASP A 51 3.36 -10.52 5.43
N VAL A 52 2.73 -9.94 6.44
CA VAL A 52 2.10 -8.61 6.35
C VAL A 52 3.18 -7.56 6.58
N ILE A 53 3.38 -6.66 5.60
CA ILE A 53 4.39 -5.60 5.65
C ILE A 53 3.79 -4.21 5.34
N SER A 54 2.50 -4.02 5.66
CA SER A 54 1.77 -2.79 5.33
C SER A 54 2.37 -1.55 5.98
N GLU A 55 2.86 -1.63 7.22
CA GLU A 55 3.40 -0.49 7.98
C GLU A 55 4.77 -0.06 7.43
N GLU A 56 5.63 -1.03 7.12
CA GLU A 56 6.94 -0.83 6.53
C GLU A 56 6.83 -0.26 5.11
N VAL A 57 5.85 -0.72 4.34
CA VAL A 57 5.53 -0.14 3.04
C VAL A 57 4.98 1.27 3.18
N ALA A 58 4.02 1.51 4.10
CA ALA A 58 3.45 2.84 4.28
C ALA A 58 4.49 3.88 4.75
N SER A 59 5.40 3.49 5.66
CA SER A 59 6.44 4.36 6.21
C SER A 59 7.55 4.70 5.20
N SER A 60 7.74 3.87 4.18
CA SER A 60 8.74 4.07 3.12
C SER A 60 8.21 4.78 1.87
N LEU A 61 6.92 5.13 1.83
CA LEU A 61 6.36 5.92 0.73
C LEU A 61 6.92 7.34 0.73
N ARG A 62 7.28 7.82 -0.44
CA ARG A 62 7.72 9.19 -0.68
C ARG A 62 7.07 9.74 -1.94
N ILE A 63 6.85 11.05 -1.97
CA ILE A 63 6.28 11.74 -3.13
C ILE A 63 7.41 12.00 -4.13
N VAL A 64 7.21 11.55 -5.37
CA VAL A 64 8.08 11.93 -6.51
C VAL A 64 7.48 13.13 -7.25
N GLN A 65 6.15 13.15 -7.40
CA GLN A 65 5.42 14.20 -8.10
C GLN A 65 4.02 14.34 -7.50
N ALA A 66 3.57 15.57 -7.26
CA ALA A 66 2.24 15.88 -6.76
C ALA A 66 1.64 17.06 -7.54
N GLU A 67 0.81 16.74 -8.53
CA GLU A 67 0.03 17.67 -9.34
C GLU A 67 -1.47 17.54 -9.01
N PRO A 68 -2.32 18.50 -9.39
CA PRO A 68 -3.75 18.46 -9.08
C PRO A 68 -4.48 17.19 -9.54
N ASP A 69 -4.05 16.57 -10.64
CA ASP A 69 -4.65 15.38 -11.26
C ASP A 69 -3.73 14.15 -11.22
N ARG A 70 -2.52 14.28 -10.69
CA ARG A 70 -1.50 13.21 -10.72
C ARG A 70 -0.69 13.15 -9.43
N LEU A 71 -0.68 11.97 -8.83
CA LEU A 71 0.21 11.63 -7.71
C LEU A 71 1.13 10.50 -8.13
N VAL A 72 2.44 10.72 -8.04
CA VAL A 72 3.46 9.69 -8.25
C VAL A 72 4.17 9.47 -6.92
N LEU A 73 4.10 8.24 -6.43
CA LEU A 73 4.78 7.80 -5.23
C LEU A 73 5.91 6.85 -5.60
N CYS A 74 7.04 6.96 -4.92
CA CYS A 74 8.03 5.90 -4.88
C CYS A 74 7.94 5.14 -3.56
N LEU A 75 8.28 3.87 -3.63
CA LEU A 75 8.34 2.96 -2.49
C LEU A 75 9.77 2.45 -2.39
N GLN A 76 10.42 2.68 -1.25
CA GLN A 76 11.64 1.94 -0.94
C GLN A 76 11.24 0.57 -0.38
N TYR A 77 11.60 -0.50 -1.09
CA TYR A 77 11.22 -1.83 -0.65
C TYR A 77 11.86 -2.14 0.72
N PRO A 78 11.07 -2.51 1.75
CA PRO A 78 11.58 -2.71 3.10
C PRO A 78 12.28 -4.07 3.22
N SER A 79 13.42 -4.26 2.55
CA SER A 79 14.22 -5.48 2.68
C SER A 79 14.79 -5.60 4.09
N ASP A 80 14.77 -6.81 4.65
CA ASP A 80 15.51 -7.12 5.88
C ASP A 80 16.97 -7.45 5.50
N PRO A 81 17.93 -6.54 5.74
CA PRO A 81 19.33 -6.76 5.38
C PRO A 81 20.00 -7.79 6.30
N ASP A 82 19.45 -8.02 7.50
CA ASP A 82 19.98 -8.96 8.50
C ASP A 82 19.41 -10.37 8.34
N SER A 83 18.57 -10.58 7.31
CA SER A 83 18.01 -11.89 7.01
C SER A 83 19.13 -12.89 6.71
N GLU A 84 19.29 -13.88 7.59
CA GLU A 84 20.28 -14.96 7.43
C GLU A 84 20.14 -15.75 6.12
N PHE A 85 18.97 -15.66 5.45
CA PHE A 85 18.68 -16.40 4.23
C PHE A 85 18.05 -15.53 3.16
N THR A 86 18.74 -15.40 2.02
CA THR A 86 18.13 -14.84 0.81
C THR A 86 17.06 -15.82 0.27
N PRO A 87 15.81 -15.39 0.08
CA PRO A 87 14.77 -16.25 -0.47
C PRO A 87 15.08 -16.61 -1.93
N ALA A 88 14.64 -17.80 -2.36
CA ALA A 88 14.75 -18.26 -3.74
C ALA A 88 13.90 -17.40 -4.70
N SER A 89 12.74 -16.95 -4.22
CA SER A 89 11.89 -15.99 -4.90
C SER A 89 11.15 -15.12 -3.89
N GLU A 90 10.89 -13.87 -4.28
CA GLU A 90 10.12 -12.93 -3.49
C GLU A 90 9.16 -12.16 -4.39
N THR A 91 7.95 -11.90 -3.90
CA THR A 91 6.93 -11.11 -4.58
C THR A 91 6.25 -10.19 -3.57
N LEU A 92 6.15 -8.91 -3.91
CA LEU A 92 5.34 -7.95 -3.17
C LEU A 92 3.94 -7.94 -3.77
N GLU A 93 2.92 -8.22 -2.95
CA GLU A 93 1.52 -7.92 -3.26
C GLU A 93 1.15 -6.57 -2.64
N LEU A 94 1.10 -5.53 -3.46
CA LEU A 94 0.74 -4.19 -3.05
C LEU A 94 -0.74 -3.93 -3.33
N ALA A 95 -1.55 -3.78 -2.27
CA ALA A 95 -2.93 -3.31 -2.38
C ALA A 95 -2.98 -1.78 -2.29
N ILE A 96 -3.60 -1.17 -3.27
CA ILE A 96 -3.86 0.26 -3.36
C ILE A 96 -5.37 0.46 -3.28
N CYS A 97 -5.82 1.21 -2.28
CA CYS A 97 -7.21 1.60 -2.09
C CYS A 97 -7.34 3.10 -2.35
N ILE A 98 -8.14 3.49 -3.32
CA ILE A 98 -8.51 4.89 -3.53
C ILE A 98 -9.95 5.04 -3.05
N GLN A 99 -10.18 5.88 -2.05
CA GLN A 99 -11.52 6.22 -1.59
C GLN A 99 -11.91 7.56 -2.17
N THR A 100 -13.10 7.66 -2.75
CA THR A 100 -13.66 8.90 -3.26
C THR A 100 -14.93 9.25 -2.51
N LEU A 101 -15.06 10.51 -2.09
CA LEU A 101 -16.28 11.01 -1.47
C LEU A 101 -17.33 11.23 -2.55
N ASN A 102 -18.46 10.53 -2.47
CA ASN A 102 -19.55 10.72 -3.42
C ASN A 102 -20.42 11.93 -3.05
N ALA A 103 -21.33 12.30 -3.96
CA ALA A 103 -22.26 13.43 -3.75
C ALA A 103 -23.17 13.29 -2.52
N ASN A 104 -23.34 12.07 -2.00
CA ASN A 104 -24.14 11.78 -0.82
C ASN A 104 -23.31 11.85 0.48
N GLY A 105 -22.03 12.26 0.41
CA GLY A 105 -21.12 12.33 1.55
C GLY A 105 -20.60 10.96 2.01
N ALA A 106 -20.74 9.90 1.21
CA ALA A 106 -20.26 8.57 1.52
C ALA A 106 -18.96 8.24 0.77
N TRP A 107 -18.04 7.57 1.45
CA TRP A 107 -16.78 7.10 0.85
C TRP A 107 -17.01 5.82 0.02
N VAL A 108 -16.59 5.86 -1.24
CA VAL A 108 -16.59 4.71 -2.16
C VAL A 108 -15.15 4.26 -2.37
N SER A 109 -14.84 3.01 -2.01
CA SER A 109 -13.50 2.44 -2.11
C SER A 109 -13.29 1.69 -3.42
N HIS A 110 -12.17 1.95 -4.08
CA HIS A 110 -11.67 1.18 -5.22
C HIS A 110 -10.33 0.57 -4.88
N ILE A 111 -10.28 -0.76 -4.78
CA ILE A 111 -9.06 -1.50 -4.46
C ILE A 111 -8.46 -2.08 -5.75
N ARG A 112 -7.15 -1.97 -5.89
CA ARG A 112 -6.33 -2.61 -6.92
C ARG A 112 -5.18 -3.31 -6.22
N VAL A 113 -4.80 -4.50 -6.69
CA VAL A 113 -3.62 -5.20 -6.16
C VAL A 113 -2.61 -5.33 -7.29
N ILE A 114 -1.36 -5.03 -7.02
CA ILE A 114 -0.25 -5.15 -7.96
C ILE A 114 0.70 -6.20 -7.40
N ARG A 115 1.17 -7.11 -8.26
CA ARG A 115 2.27 -8.03 -7.92
C ARG A 115 3.53 -7.57 -8.61
N LEU A 116 4.59 -7.39 -7.84
CA LEU A 116 5.89 -7.00 -8.38
C LEU A 116 7.00 -7.82 -7.73
N ASN A 117 8.02 -8.15 -8.53
CA ASN A 117 9.27 -8.68 -8.02
C ASN A 117 10.06 -7.48 -7.47
N PRO A 118 10.34 -7.41 -6.15
CA PRO A 118 11.02 -6.26 -5.56
C PRO A 118 12.46 -6.07 -6.07
N ARG A 119 13.05 -7.10 -6.69
CA ARG A 119 14.38 -7.06 -7.32
C ARG A 119 14.31 -7.00 -8.85
N GLY A 120 13.10 -6.99 -9.41
CA GLY A 120 12.87 -6.94 -10.85
C GLY A 120 12.63 -5.51 -11.32
N GLU A 121 13.00 -5.22 -12.55
CA GLU A 121 12.71 -3.95 -13.22
C GLU A 121 11.50 -4.10 -14.15
N GLY A 122 10.82 -2.99 -14.42
CA GLY A 122 9.76 -2.92 -15.42
C GLY A 122 8.42 -2.42 -14.89
N ARG A 123 7.37 -2.66 -15.68
CA ARG A 123 5.99 -2.25 -15.36
C ARG A 123 5.22 -3.44 -14.80
N PHE A 124 4.51 -3.19 -13.70
CA PHE A 124 3.74 -4.20 -12.99
C PHE A 124 2.25 -3.84 -13.05
N PRO A 125 1.46 -4.44 -13.95
CA PRO A 125 0.04 -4.14 -14.06
C PRO A 125 -0.72 -4.67 -12.84
N ALA A 126 -1.87 -4.04 -12.55
CA ALA A 126 -2.77 -4.51 -11.51
C ALA A 126 -3.38 -5.88 -11.88
N LEU A 127 -3.56 -6.72 -10.88
CA LEU A 127 -4.23 -8.00 -10.96
C LEU A 127 -5.73 -7.83 -11.24
N ALA A 128 -6.31 -8.84 -11.88
CA ALA A 128 -7.75 -8.94 -12.00
C ALA A 128 -8.39 -9.04 -10.60
N PRO A 129 -9.54 -8.37 -10.34
CA PRO A 129 -10.14 -8.36 -9.00
C PRO A 129 -10.41 -9.76 -8.41
N GLN A 130 -10.66 -10.76 -9.27
CA GLN A 130 -10.99 -12.13 -8.85
C GLN A 130 -9.77 -12.99 -8.50
N SER A 131 -8.55 -12.56 -8.83
CA SER A 131 -7.34 -13.36 -8.58
C SER A 131 -6.73 -13.13 -7.19
N VAL A 132 -7.28 -12.19 -6.41
CA VAL A 132 -6.81 -11.89 -5.05
C VAL A 132 -7.68 -12.66 -4.06
N THR A 133 -7.10 -13.66 -3.41
CA THR A 133 -7.80 -14.49 -2.43
C THR A 133 -7.89 -13.83 -1.05
N GLU A 134 -6.92 -12.98 -0.71
CA GLU A 134 -6.87 -12.28 0.56
C GLU A 134 -6.13 -10.95 0.41
N HIS A 135 -6.81 -9.86 0.74
CA HIS A 135 -6.21 -8.52 0.72
C HIS A 135 -5.37 -8.27 1.98
N PRO A 136 -4.18 -7.65 1.84
CA PRO A 136 -3.44 -7.19 3.00
C PRO A 136 -4.23 -6.13 3.78
N PRO A 137 -3.97 -6.00 5.10
CA PRO A 137 -4.59 -4.96 5.90
C PRO A 137 -4.22 -3.58 5.34
N LEU A 138 -5.24 -2.80 5.00
CA LEU A 138 -5.09 -1.46 4.44
C LEU A 138 -4.87 -0.44 5.54
N LEU A 139 -3.85 0.39 5.37
CA LEU A 139 -3.52 1.54 6.20
C LEU A 139 -3.84 2.81 5.44
N LEU A 140 -4.49 3.78 6.08
CA LEU A 140 -4.74 5.09 5.49
C LEU A 140 -3.40 5.84 5.40
N VAL A 141 -3.13 6.40 4.22
CA VAL A 141 -1.94 7.20 3.97
C VAL A 141 -2.35 8.66 3.91
N GLU A 142 -1.83 9.45 4.84
CA GLU A 142 -1.97 10.90 4.83
C GLU A 142 -0.97 11.48 3.83
N THR A 143 -1.37 11.54 2.56
CA THR A 143 -0.48 11.94 1.47
C THR A 143 0.16 13.31 1.67
N HIS A 144 -0.51 14.22 2.37
CA HIS A 144 0.02 15.54 2.70
C HIS A 144 1.14 15.55 3.76
N LEU A 145 1.35 14.44 4.46
CA LEU A 145 2.43 14.26 5.44
C LEU A 145 3.62 13.47 4.88
N LEU A 146 3.52 12.96 3.64
CA LEU A 146 4.62 12.23 3.03
C LEU A 146 5.74 13.20 2.64
N GLU A 147 6.98 12.78 2.90
CA GLU A 147 8.16 13.51 2.46
C GLU A 147 8.36 13.38 0.94
N LEU A 148 9.03 14.37 0.33
CA LEU A 148 9.49 14.31 -1.05
C LEU A 148 10.68 13.34 -1.16
N ALA A 149 10.78 12.61 -2.27
CA ALA A 149 11.92 11.77 -2.57
C ALA A 149 13.12 12.62 -3.04
N ASP A 150 14.35 12.17 -2.78
CA ASP A 150 15.58 12.88 -3.21
C ASP A 150 15.67 13.08 -4.73
N HIS A 151 15.01 12.20 -5.49
CA HIS A 151 14.92 12.25 -6.95
C HIS A 151 13.59 12.85 -7.45
N ALA A 152 12.81 13.48 -6.57
CA ALA A 152 11.65 14.23 -6.97
C ALA A 152 12.09 15.42 -7.83
N HIS A 153 11.54 15.52 -9.04
CA HIS A 153 11.74 16.72 -9.84
C HIS A 153 10.79 17.79 -9.34
N GLN A 154 11.36 18.91 -8.86
CA GLN A 154 10.61 20.15 -8.69
C GLN A 154 10.60 20.86 -10.04
N ASP A 155 9.52 20.66 -10.80
CA ASP A 155 9.19 21.57 -11.91
C ASP A 155 8.44 22.79 -11.37
#